data_AF-A0A380ZTU5-F1
#
_entry.id   AF-A0A380ZTU5-F1
#
_cell.length_a   1.000
_cell.length_b   1.000
_cell.length_c   1.000
_cell.angle_alpha   90.00
_cell.angle_beta   90.00
_cell.angle_gamma   90.00
#
_symmetry.space_group_name_H-M   'P 1'
#
loop_
_entity.id
_entity.type
_entity.pdbx_description
1 polymer ?
#
loop_
_entity_poly.entity_id
_entity_poly.type
_entity_poly.pdbx_seq_one_letter_code
_entity_poly.pdbx_strand_id
1 'polypeptide(L)'
;MKLIYHRTNFMAEYSPFDVELITLANQQNLCLVSPYIGLDYLKRLIQLSKSWRLITDFEEWIISHQRKEQRENIINFINENPEKIKHISDIHAKVLISEHSAFLGSANFTDKGICQRTEMSVSFSEVEKVQEIKSWFESLWQVAINFTEEQLSDFVKKNENTNHKPRIKKLKSPSKKVMKRASLVDIGTFFKADKDYQSELVKAIKKIKKDKEWLNRFFDLIKELLTDLNIGEESPKITMSVTKDLRMPISIGQRYVIRAKSQQNKVGFILPLELEEMISNNPIAKIDDNYFYDKKKNKEALWVNFDNNIVFSNDRFLFEQWKKAAKVELDRTNYSGYRRAHNPLYYKLVMDLEYRNKILDLCD
;
A
#
# COMPACT_ATOMS: atom_id res chain seq x y z
N MET A 1 4.60 10.03 6.59
CA MET A 1 5.10 10.17 5.19
C MET A 1 5.64 8.84 4.65
N LYS A 2 5.37 8.52 3.38
CA LYS A 2 5.73 7.30 2.63
C LYS A 2 6.38 7.69 1.30
N LEU A 3 7.55 7.11 0.98
CA LEU A 3 8.24 7.32 -0.29
C LEU A 3 7.74 6.31 -1.34
N ILE A 4 7.38 6.80 -2.53
CA ILE A 4 6.82 6.02 -3.63
C ILE A 4 7.76 6.10 -4.84
N TYR A 5 8.22 4.94 -5.31
CA TYR A 5 9.10 4.80 -6.48
C TYR A 5 9.07 3.37 -7.00
N HIS A 6 9.30 3.16 -8.30
CA HIS A 6 9.49 1.80 -8.84
C HIS A 6 10.85 1.25 -8.41
N ARG A 7 10.85 0.13 -7.69
CA ARG A 7 12.09 -0.56 -7.32
C ARG A 7 12.71 -1.23 -8.55
N THR A 8 13.99 -0.98 -8.81
CA THR A 8 14.71 -1.50 -9.99
C THR A 8 14.89 -3.02 -9.98
N ASN A 9 14.86 -3.64 -8.80
CA ASN A 9 15.19 -5.06 -8.60
C ASN A 9 13.98 -5.93 -8.20
N PHE A 10 12.78 -5.35 -8.12
CA PHE A 10 11.60 -6.03 -7.61
C PHE A 10 10.49 -6.07 -8.65
N MET A 11 9.92 -7.26 -8.86
CA MET A 11 8.80 -7.49 -9.78
C MET A 11 7.49 -7.11 -9.08
N ALA A 12 7.20 -5.82 -8.97
CA ALA A 12 5.85 -5.41 -8.63
C ALA A 12 4.97 -5.60 -9.89
N GLU A 13 3.92 -6.41 -9.79
CA GLU A 13 2.94 -6.61 -10.87
C GLU A 13 2.22 -5.29 -11.19
N TYR A 14 1.90 -4.52 -10.15
CA TYR A 14 1.24 -3.23 -10.24
C TYR A 14 2.15 -2.06 -9.90
N SER A 15 1.82 -0.89 -10.46
CA SER A 15 2.54 0.34 -10.13
C SER A 15 2.27 0.77 -8.69
N PRO A 16 3.31 1.02 -7.87
CA PRO A 16 3.13 1.56 -6.53
C PRO A 16 2.52 2.97 -6.53
N PHE A 17 2.67 3.71 -7.64
CA PHE A 17 2.01 5.00 -7.84
C PHE A 17 0.51 4.81 -8.02
N ASP A 18 0.10 3.86 -8.86
CA ASP A 18 -1.33 3.61 -9.11
C ASP A 18 -2.02 3.09 -7.84
N VAL A 19 -1.40 2.15 -7.12
CA VAL A 19 -1.90 1.64 -5.84
C VAL A 19 -2.16 2.77 -4.86
N GLU A 20 -1.20 3.69 -4.71
CA GLU A 20 -1.34 4.84 -3.80
C GLU A 20 -2.45 5.78 -4.25
N LEU A 21 -2.47 6.15 -5.55
CA LEU A 21 -3.44 7.11 -6.10
C LEU A 21 -4.88 6.58 -6.06
N ILE A 22 -5.13 5.31 -6.41
CA ILE A 22 -6.49 4.74 -6.33
C ILE A 22 -6.96 4.60 -4.88
N THR A 23 -6.04 4.32 -3.95
CA THR A 23 -6.35 4.23 -2.51
C THR A 23 -6.76 5.60 -1.97
N LEU A 24 -6.01 6.65 -2.34
CA LEU A 24 -6.32 8.03 -2.00
C LEU A 24 -7.62 8.52 -2.66
N ALA A 25 -7.90 8.07 -3.89
CA ALA A 25 -9.08 8.47 -4.63
C ALA A 25 -10.39 7.88 -4.07
N ASN A 26 -10.33 6.67 -3.52
CA ASN A 26 -11.50 5.87 -3.19
C ASN A 26 -12.42 6.51 -2.15
N GLN A 27 -13.62 6.90 -2.57
CA GLN A 27 -14.68 7.51 -1.76
C GLN A 27 -14.23 8.80 -1.06
N GLN A 28 -13.32 9.55 -1.67
CA GLN A 28 -12.76 10.80 -1.15
C GLN A 28 -13.10 11.98 -2.07
N ASN A 29 -13.04 13.19 -1.53
CA ASN A 29 -13.09 14.44 -2.31
C ASN A 29 -11.68 14.79 -2.78
N LEU A 30 -11.48 14.97 -4.09
CA LEU A 30 -10.16 15.12 -4.68
C LEU A 30 -9.89 16.52 -5.19
N CYS A 31 -8.67 16.99 -4.96
CA CYS A 31 -8.12 18.17 -5.63
C CYS A 31 -6.83 17.76 -6.35
N LEU A 32 -6.79 17.94 -7.67
CA LEU A 32 -5.69 17.54 -8.53
C LEU A 32 -5.00 18.76 -9.15
N VAL A 33 -3.67 18.72 -9.22
CA VAL A 33 -2.85 19.67 -9.97
C VAL A 33 -1.86 18.90 -10.82
N SER A 34 -1.87 19.08 -12.15
CA SER A 34 -0.83 18.51 -13.03
C SER A 34 -0.87 19.17 -14.41
N PRO A 35 0.28 19.56 -15.00
CA PRO A 35 0.32 20.06 -16.39
C PRO A 35 -0.02 18.98 -17.43
N TYR A 36 0.34 17.72 -17.12
CA TYR A 36 0.23 16.61 -18.06
C TYR A 36 -0.64 15.53 -17.45
N ILE A 37 -1.77 15.26 -18.10
CA ILE A 37 -2.78 14.33 -17.60
C ILE A 37 -3.24 13.43 -18.74
N GLY A 38 -3.26 12.12 -18.51
CA GLY A 38 -3.93 11.18 -19.40
C GLY A 38 -5.43 11.22 -19.09
N LEU A 39 -6.27 11.55 -20.07
CA LEU A 39 -7.71 11.66 -19.85
C LEU A 39 -8.33 10.38 -19.27
N ASP A 40 -7.91 9.21 -19.77
CA ASP A 40 -8.37 7.92 -19.27
C ASP A 40 -7.95 7.67 -17.81
N TYR A 41 -6.73 8.07 -17.46
CA TYR A 41 -6.23 7.95 -16.09
C TYR A 41 -6.95 8.90 -15.12
N LEU A 42 -7.27 10.12 -15.57
CA LEU A 42 -8.09 11.05 -14.79
C LEU A 42 -9.50 10.48 -14.55
N LYS A 43 -10.17 10.00 -15.62
CA LYS A 43 -11.49 9.35 -15.52
C LYS A 43 -11.48 8.17 -14.54
N ARG A 44 -10.41 7.39 -14.54
CA ARG A 44 -10.19 6.30 -13.58
C ARG A 44 -10.19 6.78 -12.12
N LEU A 45 -9.52 7.89 -11.80
CA LEU A 45 -9.53 8.46 -10.45
C LEU A 45 -10.90 9.06 -10.09
N ILE A 46 -11.54 9.74 -11.05
CA ILE A 46 -12.87 10.33 -10.88
C ILE A 46 -13.91 9.26 -10.51
N GLN A 47 -13.89 8.11 -11.20
CA GLN A 47 -14.81 6.99 -10.95
C GLN A 47 -14.74 6.49 -9.50
N LEU A 48 -13.59 6.62 -8.84
CA LEU A 48 -13.38 6.21 -7.46
C LEU A 48 -13.79 7.29 -6.45
N SER A 49 -13.76 8.56 -6.85
CA SER A 49 -13.97 9.71 -5.99
C SER A 49 -15.44 10.02 -5.69
N LYS A 50 -15.70 10.71 -4.58
CA LYS A 50 -17.01 11.34 -4.28
C LYS A 50 -17.21 12.63 -5.07
N SER A 51 -16.15 13.44 -5.13
CA SER A 51 -16.09 14.67 -5.92
C SER A 51 -14.65 14.96 -6.31
N TRP A 52 -14.46 15.86 -7.26
CA TRP A 52 -13.14 16.22 -7.75
C TRP A 52 -13.09 17.65 -8.27
N ARG A 53 -11.91 18.25 -8.19
CA ARG A 53 -11.52 19.50 -8.86
C ARG A 53 -10.13 19.35 -9.45
N LEU A 54 -9.89 20.00 -10.58
CA LEU A 54 -8.64 19.93 -11.33
C LEU A 54 -8.14 21.34 -11.68
N ILE A 55 -6.90 21.61 -11.33
CA ILE A 55 -6.13 22.74 -11.88
C ILE A 55 -5.08 22.17 -12.82
N THR A 56 -5.01 22.71 -14.03
CA THR A 56 -4.06 22.25 -15.03
C THR A 56 -3.68 23.38 -15.97
N ASP A 57 -2.55 23.23 -16.65
CA ASP A 57 -2.25 24.05 -17.80
C ASP A 57 -2.97 23.45 -19.01
N PHE A 58 -3.89 24.22 -19.59
CA PHE A 58 -4.75 23.74 -20.68
C PHE A 58 -3.92 23.60 -21.95
N GLU A 59 -2.96 24.50 -22.15
CA GLU A 59 -2.11 24.53 -23.30
C GLU A 59 -1.21 23.29 -23.29
N GLU A 60 -0.50 23.04 -22.19
CA GLU A 60 0.36 21.86 -22.02
C GLU A 60 -0.43 20.55 -22.08
N TRP A 61 -1.62 20.50 -21.47
CA TRP A 61 -2.46 19.32 -21.50
C TRP A 61 -2.89 18.97 -22.94
N ILE A 62 -3.37 19.95 -23.70
CA ILE A 62 -3.81 19.77 -25.08
C ILE A 62 -2.62 19.42 -25.99
N ILE A 63 -1.55 20.21 -25.96
CA ILE A 63 -0.44 20.05 -26.93
C ILE A 63 0.35 18.77 -26.72
N SER A 64 0.43 18.27 -25.47
CA SER A 64 1.13 17.03 -25.14
C SER A 64 0.52 15.78 -25.79
N HIS A 65 -0.71 15.89 -26.32
CA HIS A 65 -1.38 14.84 -27.08
C HIS A 65 -1.16 14.99 -28.58
N GLN A 66 -0.81 13.88 -29.23
CA GLN A 66 -0.38 13.86 -30.63
C GLN A 66 -1.54 13.83 -31.63
N ARG A 67 -2.63 13.14 -31.29
CA ARG A 67 -3.76 12.93 -32.19
C ARG A 67 -4.79 14.03 -32.00
N LYS A 68 -5.32 14.56 -33.11
CA LYS A 68 -6.38 15.58 -33.12
C LYS A 68 -7.60 15.15 -32.28
N GLU A 69 -8.07 13.93 -32.49
CA GLU A 69 -9.16 13.32 -31.71
C GLU A 69 -8.91 13.35 -30.18
N GLN A 70 -7.67 13.15 -29.73
CA GLN A 70 -7.36 13.22 -28.30
C GLN A 70 -7.46 14.65 -27.76
N ARG A 71 -7.06 15.64 -28.56
CA ARG A 71 -7.17 17.06 -28.20
C ARG A 71 -8.64 17.49 -28.14
N GLU A 72 -9.45 17.08 -29.11
CA GLU A 72 -10.89 17.31 -29.14
C GLU A 72 -11.58 16.66 -27.94
N ASN A 73 -11.22 15.42 -27.59
CA ASN A 73 -11.74 14.76 -26.39
C ASN A 73 -11.39 15.48 -25.08
N ILE A 74 -10.21 16.11 -25.00
CA ILE A 74 -9.83 16.93 -23.84
C ILE A 74 -10.69 18.20 -23.79
N ILE A 75 -10.86 18.90 -24.91
CA ILE A 75 -11.71 20.10 -24.99
C ILE A 75 -13.14 19.78 -24.58
N ASN A 76 -13.72 18.73 -25.15
CA ASN A 76 -15.07 18.29 -24.79
C ASN A 76 -15.18 17.99 -23.29
N PHE A 77 -14.19 17.29 -22.73
CA PHE A 77 -14.17 17.01 -21.29
C PHE A 77 -14.04 18.28 -20.41
N ILE A 78 -13.28 19.29 -20.85
CA ILE A 78 -13.20 20.60 -20.19
C ILE A 78 -14.56 21.29 -20.21
N ASN A 79 -15.20 21.34 -21.38
CA ASN A 79 -16.49 22.02 -21.58
C ASN A 79 -17.65 21.32 -20.85
N GLU A 80 -17.58 20.00 -20.68
CA GLU A 80 -18.55 19.22 -19.89
C GLU A 80 -18.41 19.45 -18.37
N ASN A 81 -17.29 20.01 -17.90
CA ASN A 81 -16.98 20.15 -16.47
C ASN A 81 -16.41 21.55 -16.12
N PRO A 82 -17.05 22.65 -16.54
CA PRO A 82 -16.50 24.01 -16.42
C PRO A 82 -16.34 24.49 -14.98
N GLU A 83 -17.10 23.93 -14.04
CA GLU A 83 -17.03 24.23 -12.62
C GLU A 83 -15.97 23.39 -11.86
N LYS A 84 -15.43 22.34 -12.50
CA LYS A 84 -14.48 21.41 -11.88
C LYS A 84 -13.08 21.47 -12.46
N ILE A 85 -12.88 22.09 -13.62
CA ILE A 85 -11.58 22.21 -14.26
C ILE A 85 -11.25 23.68 -14.46
N LYS A 86 -10.07 24.11 -14.02
CA LYS A 86 -9.59 25.47 -14.25
C LYS A 86 -8.16 25.50 -14.79
N HIS A 87 -7.88 26.57 -15.53
CA HIS A 87 -6.59 26.86 -16.13
C HIS A 87 -5.69 27.71 -15.22
N ILE A 88 -4.41 27.30 -15.13
CA ILE A 88 -3.29 28.15 -14.73
C ILE A 88 -2.13 27.88 -15.68
N SER A 89 -1.58 28.92 -16.29
CA SER A 89 -0.39 28.81 -17.16
C SER A 89 0.86 28.46 -16.35
N ASP A 90 1.77 27.70 -16.94
CA ASP A 90 3.07 27.30 -16.37
C ASP A 90 2.98 26.49 -15.06
N ILE A 91 1.80 25.94 -14.72
CA ILE A 91 1.66 25.10 -13.54
C ILE A 91 2.35 23.74 -13.76
N HIS A 92 3.51 23.55 -13.15
CA HIS A 92 4.26 22.30 -13.29
C HIS A 92 4.21 21.38 -12.06
N ALA A 93 3.41 21.71 -11.05
CA ALA A 93 3.19 20.85 -9.89
C ALA A 93 2.48 19.55 -10.28
N LYS A 94 2.75 18.42 -9.60
CA LYS A 94 1.98 17.18 -9.71
C LYS A 94 1.51 16.75 -8.33
N VAL A 95 0.24 16.99 -8.04
CA VAL A 95 -0.33 16.85 -6.70
C VAL A 95 -1.73 16.24 -6.79
N LEU A 96 -2.01 15.27 -5.91
CA LEU A 96 -3.35 14.78 -5.63
C LEU A 96 -3.60 14.93 -4.13
N ILE A 97 -4.71 15.56 -3.78
CA ILE A 97 -5.07 15.87 -2.38
C ILE A 97 -6.43 15.22 -2.11
N SER A 98 -6.52 14.46 -1.02
CA SER A 98 -7.76 13.88 -0.49
C SER A 98 -8.20 14.62 0.78
N GLU A 99 -9.21 14.10 1.50
CA GLU A 99 -9.65 14.72 2.76
C GLU A 99 -8.58 14.61 3.86
N HIS A 100 -7.80 13.52 3.90
CA HIS A 100 -6.90 13.22 5.01
C HIS A 100 -5.46 13.00 4.60
N SER A 101 -5.16 13.09 3.30
CA SER A 101 -3.85 12.74 2.78
C SER A 101 -3.55 13.45 1.47
N ALA A 102 -2.27 13.53 1.13
CA ALA A 102 -1.82 14.13 -0.10
C ALA A 102 -0.66 13.33 -0.70
N PHE A 103 -0.59 13.37 -2.02
CA PHE A 103 0.42 12.76 -2.86
C PHE A 103 1.02 13.83 -3.75
N LEU A 104 2.34 13.96 -3.76
CA LEU A 104 3.05 14.89 -4.65
C LEU A 104 4.42 14.36 -5.06
N GLY A 105 4.88 14.75 -6.25
CA GLY A 105 6.20 14.35 -6.73
C GLY A 105 6.42 14.66 -8.20
N SER A 106 7.26 13.85 -8.85
CA SER A 106 7.67 14.06 -10.24
C SER A 106 6.74 13.39 -11.26
N ALA A 107 5.96 12.40 -10.84
CA ALA A 107 5.07 11.64 -11.72
C ALA A 107 3.88 12.47 -12.21
N ASN A 108 3.79 12.64 -13.53
CA ASN A 108 2.56 13.12 -14.17
C ASN A 108 1.47 12.04 -14.14
N PHE A 109 0.20 12.45 -14.03
CA PHE A 109 -0.98 11.57 -14.02
C PHE A 109 -1.31 11.00 -15.41
N THR A 110 -0.36 10.27 -15.98
CA THR A 110 -0.42 9.61 -17.28
C THR A 110 0.03 8.16 -17.11
N ASP A 111 -0.45 7.22 -17.92
CA ASP A 111 0.01 5.82 -17.87
C ASP A 111 1.54 5.69 -17.91
N LYS A 112 2.21 6.55 -18.69
CA LYS A 112 3.68 6.55 -18.75
C LYS A 112 4.31 7.06 -17.46
N GLY A 113 3.82 8.16 -16.90
CA GLY A 113 4.31 8.71 -15.63
C GLY A 113 4.09 7.73 -14.48
N ILE A 114 2.91 7.12 -14.42
CA ILE A 114 2.51 6.20 -13.36
C ILE A 114 3.19 4.83 -13.48
N CYS A 115 3.41 4.29 -14.69
CA CYS A 115 3.82 2.89 -14.83
C CYS A 115 5.22 2.66 -15.41
N GLN A 116 5.82 3.64 -16.08
CA GLN A 116 6.97 3.39 -16.96
C GLN A 116 8.17 4.29 -16.71
N ARG A 117 7.95 5.54 -16.27
CA ARG A 117 9.03 6.47 -16.01
C ARG A 117 9.67 6.20 -14.66
N THR A 118 10.95 6.50 -14.55
CA THR A 118 11.64 6.55 -13.27
C THR A 118 11.22 7.84 -12.57
N GLU A 119 10.18 7.75 -11.76
CA GLU A 119 9.62 8.86 -11.01
C GLU A 119 9.80 8.61 -9.50
N MET A 120 9.63 9.67 -8.71
CA MET A 120 9.60 9.60 -7.27
C MET A 120 8.54 10.54 -6.72
N SER A 121 7.79 10.06 -5.74
CA SER A 121 6.76 10.84 -5.05
C SER A 121 6.74 10.55 -3.56
N VAL A 122 6.09 11.42 -2.80
CA VAL A 122 5.78 11.20 -1.39
C VAL A 122 4.27 11.21 -1.19
N SER A 123 3.80 10.34 -0.30
CA SER A 123 2.44 10.33 0.22
C SER A 123 2.47 10.56 1.73
N PHE A 124 1.54 11.34 2.27
CA PHE A 124 1.49 11.64 3.70
C PHE A 124 0.08 12.00 4.15
N SER A 125 -0.14 11.90 5.46
CA SER A 125 -1.43 12.13 6.13
C SER A 125 -1.30 13.03 7.36
N GLU A 126 -0.17 13.76 7.50
CA GLU A 126 0.00 14.69 8.61
C GLU A 126 -0.98 15.86 8.45
N VAL A 127 -1.91 16.02 9.40
CA VAL A 127 -3.05 16.95 9.30
C VAL A 127 -2.61 18.36 8.91
N GLU A 128 -1.61 18.90 9.58
CA GLU A 128 -1.09 20.25 9.33
C GLU A 128 -0.59 20.41 7.88
N LYS A 129 0.17 19.44 7.37
CA LYS A 129 0.70 19.46 6.00
C LYS A 129 -0.37 19.28 4.93
N VAL A 130 -1.36 18.43 5.22
CA VAL A 130 -2.51 18.25 4.32
C VAL A 130 -3.30 19.55 4.23
N GLN A 131 -3.51 20.26 5.36
CA GLN A 131 -4.22 21.54 5.35
C GLN A 131 -3.43 22.66 4.66
N GLU A 132 -2.11 22.69 4.82
CA GLU A 132 -1.25 23.62 4.09
C GLU A 132 -1.42 23.47 2.57
N ILE A 133 -1.34 22.25 2.06
CA ILE A 133 -1.44 21.98 0.62
C ILE A 133 -2.86 22.17 0.09
N LYS A 134 -3.90 21.92 0.90
CA LYS A 134 -5.27 22.31 0.55
C LYS A 134 -5.41 23.82 0.44
N SER A 135 -4.86 24.57 1.39
CA SER A 135 -4.90 26.04 1.36
C SER A 135 -4.17 26.60 0.15
N TRP A 136 -3.02 26.01 -0.21
CA TRP A 136 -2.33 26.30 -1.47
C TRP A 136 -3.21 26.01 -2.70
N PHE A 137 -3.86 24.85 -2.76
CA PHE A 137 -4.79 24.52 -3.84
C PHE A 137 -5.94 25.53 -3.95
N GLU A 138 -6.57 25.91 -2.83
CA GLU A 138 -7.65 26.90 -2.86
C GLU A 138 -7.15 28.27 -3.35
N SER A 139 -5.95 28.69 -2.93
CA SER A 139 -5.35 29.94 -3.41
C SER A 139 -5.17 29.95 -4.93
N LEU A 140 -4.73 28.83 -5.50
CA LEU A 140 -4.66 28.64 -6.95
C LEU A 140 -6.05 28.64 -7.57
N TRP A 141 -7.02 27.94 -6.97
CA TRP A 141 -8.38 27.83 -7.47
C TRP A 141 -9.08 29.20 -7.60
N GLN A 142 -8.80 30.15 -6.71
CA GLN A 142 -9.37 31.50 -6.75
C GLN A 142 -8.84 32.33 -7.92
N VAL A 143 -7.56 32.18 -8.28
CA VAL A 143 -6.94 32.93 -9.39
C VAL A 143 -7.05 32.20 -10.73
N ALA A 144 -7.34 30.90 -10.72
CA ALA A 144 -7.48 30.10 -11.91
C ALA A 144 -8.71 30.51 -12.74
N ILE A 145 -8.54 30.49 -14.05
CA ILE A 145 -9.52 30.99 -15.02
C ILE A 145 -10.11 29.85 -15.85
N ASN A 146 -11.16 30.15 -16.60
CA ASN A 146 -11.72 29.26 -17.62
C ASN A 146 -11.60 29.90 -18.99
N PHE A 147 -11.58 29.07 -20.02
CA PHE A 147 -11.67 29.49 -21.41
C PHE A 147 -12.97 29.00 -22.02
N THR A 148 -13.48 29.72 -23.01
CA THR A 148 -14.63 29.29 -23.80
C THR A 148 -14.22 28.16 -24.76
N GLU A 149 -15.20 27.37 -25.19
CA GLU A 149 -15.00 26.34 -26.22
C GLU A 149 -14.37 26.90 -27.51
N GLU A 150 -14.78 28.10 -27.92
CA GLU A 150 -14.24 28.79 -29.08
C GLU A 150 -12.74 29.10 -28.92
N GLN A 151 -12.34 29.64 -27.76
CA GLN A 151 -10.93 29.95 -27.46
C GLN A 151 -10.07 28.68 -27.48
N LEU A 152 -10.55 27.58 -26.89
CA LEU A 152 -9.85 26.29 -26.89
C LEU A 152 -9.73 25.67 -28.29
N SER A 153 -10.81 25.74 -29.06
CA SER A 153 -10.85 25.24 -30.44
C SER A 153 -9.88 26.00 -31.33
N ASP A 154 -9.84 27.32 -31.19
CA ASP A 154 -8.92 28.18 -31.94
C ASP A 154 -7.47 27.95 -31.54
N PHE A 155 -7.20 27.69 -30.26
CA PHE A 155 -5.87 27.27 -29.81
C PHE A 155 -5.43 25.97 -30.50
N VAL A 156 -6.30 24.96 -30.58
CA VAL A 156 -5.98 23.71 -31.29
C VAL A 156 -5.71 23.94 -32.77
N LYS A 157 -6.56 24.71 -33.46
CA LYS A 157 -6.41 25.05 -34.88
C LYS A 157 -5.06 25.72 -35.16
N LYS A 158 -4.68 26.72 -34.36
CA LYS A 158 -3.39 27.43 -34.49
C LYS A 158 -2.19 26.50 -34.25
N ASN A 159 -2.38 25.41 -33.51
CA ASN A 159 -1.34 24.48 -33.10
C ASN A 159 -1.49 23.08 -33.71
N GLU A 160 -2.18 22.92 -34.84
CA GLU A 160 -2.34 21.61 -35.50
C GLU A 160 -0.99 21.03 -35.95
N ASN A 161 -0.04 21.88 -36.36
CA ASN A 161 1.24 21.47 -36.96
C ASN A 161 2.44 21.44 -35.99
N THR A 162 2.26 21.80 -34.71
CA THR A 162 3.39 21.95 -33.75
C THR A 162 4.03 20.62 -33.31
N ASN A 163 3.49 19.48 -33.76
CA ASN A 163 3.88 18.15 -33.27
C ASN A 163 4.94 17.40 -34.09
N HIS A 164 5.61 18.05 -35.04
CA HIS A 164 6.81 17.49 -35.65
C HIS A 164 8.01 17.60 -34.71
N LYS A 165 7.99 16.89 -33.57
CA LYS A 165 9.25 16.66 -32.84
C LYS A 165 10.18 15.94 -33.81
N PRO A 166 11.36 16.51 -34.13
CA PRO A 166 12.29 15.86 -35.02
C PRO A 166 12.57 14.46 -34.48
N ARG A 167 12.60 13.46 -35.35
CA ARG A 167 12.83 12.06 -34.97
C ARG A 167 14.29 11.91 -34.56
N ILE A 168 14.62 12.33 -33.34
CA ILE A 168 15.97 12.22 -32.80
C ILE A 168 16.29 10.73 -32.65
N LYS A 169 17.35 10.27 -33.33
CA LYS A 169 17.86 8.91 -33.15
C LYS A 169 18.28 8.76 -31.69
N LYS A 170 17.65 7.83 -30.97
CA LYS A 170 18.06 7.52 -29.60
C LYS A 170 19.50 7.00 -29.59
N LEU A 171 20.27 7.42 -28.58
CA LEU A 171 21.56 6.80 -28.30
C LEU A 171 21.38 5.30 -28.10
N LYS A 172 22.21 4.49 -28.77
CA LYS A 172 22.19 3.03 -28.60
C LYS A 172 22.75 2.71 -27.22
N SER A 173 21.92 2.13 -26.34
CA SER A 173 22.41 1.63 -25.06
C SER A 173 23.33 0.43 -25.30
N PRO A 174 24.54 0.39 -24.71
CA PRO A 174 25.40 -0.80 -24.74
C PRO A 174 24.81 -1.98 -23.94
N SER A 175 23.79 -1.73 -23.11
CA SER A 175 23.08 -2.77 -22.35
C SER A 175 21.64 -2.97 -22.85
N LYS A 176 21.23 -4.23 -23.01
CA LYS A 176 19.84 -4.63 -23.31
C LYS A 176 18.94 -4.69 -22.07
N LYS A 177 19.40 -4.21 -20.91
CA LYS A 177 18.60 -4.25 -19.68
C LYS A 177 17.47 -3.21 -19.77
N VAL A 178 16.30 -3.66 -20.22
CA VAL A 178 15.08 -2.86 -20.23
C VAL A 178 14.43 -2.99 -18.86
N MET A 179 14.18 -1.88 -18.17
CA MET A 179 13.32 -1.88 -16.99
C MET A 179 11.95 -2.40 -17.40
N LYS A 180 11.48 -3.46 -16.74
CA LYS A 180 10.11 -3.94 -16.94
C LYS A 180 9.13 -2.86 -16.50
N ARG A 181 8.05 -2.72 -17.26
CA ARG A 181 6.98 -1.76 -16.99
C ARG A 181 6.03 -2.37 -15.97
N ALA A 182 5.59 -1.56 -15.01
CA ALA A 182 4.50 -1.94 -14.12
C ALA A 182 3.16 -1.83 -14.88
N SER A 183 2.12 -2.46 -14.33
CA SER A 183 0.76 -2.34 -14.85
C SER A 183 -0.11 -1.48 -13.93
N LEU A 184 -1.21 -0.94 -14.47
CA LEU A 184 -2.28 -0.39 -13.66
C LEU A 184 -2.98 -1.53 -12.91
N VAL A 185 -3.49 -1.21 -11.72
CA VAL A 185 -4.27 -2.13 -10.89
C VAL A 185 -5.63 -2.39 -11.53
N ASP A 186 -6.15 -3.61 -11.44
CA ASP A 186 -7.57 -3.83 -11.72
C ASP A 186 -8.41 -3.37 -10.51
N ILE A 187 -9.16 -2.28 -10.66
CA ILE A 187 -9.92 -1.64 -9.57
C ILE A 187 -10.90 -2.62 -8.92
N GLY A 188 -11.62 -3.39 -9.74
CA GLY A 188 -12.64 -4.33 -9.25
C GLY A 188 -12.04 -5.42 -8.39
N THR A 189 -10.96 -6.03 -8.85
CA THR A 189 -10.24 -7.08 -8.12
C THR A 189 -9.56 -6.53 -6.87
N PHE A 190 -8.97 -5.34 -6.94
CA PHE A 190 -8.25 -4.72 -5.83
C PHE A 190 -9.14 -4.43 -4.63
N PHE A 191 -10.22 -3.66 -4.81
CA PHE A 191 -11.12 -3.34 -3.70
C PHE A 191 -11.94 -4.55 -3.23
N LYS A 192 -12.17 -5.54 -4.10
CA LYS A 192 -12.77 -6.81 -3.68
C LYS A 192 -11.82 -7.58 -2.77
N ALA A 193 -10.56 -7.74 -3.16
CA ALA A 193 -9.55 -8.41 -2.34
C ALA A 193 -9.38 -7.72 -0.98
N ASP A 194 -9.32 -6.38 -0.94
CA ASP A 194 -9.26 -5.63 0.32
C ASP A 194 -10.48 -5.88 1.21
N LYS A 195 -11.69 -5.88 0.63
CA LYS A 195 -12.91 -6.20 1.39
C LYS A 195 -12.91 -7.64 1.90
N ASP A 196 -12.45 -8.60 1.10
CA ASP A 196 -12.35 -10.00 1.48
C ASP A 196 -11.32 -10.17 2.61
N TYR A 197 -10.14 -9.56 2.48
CA TYR A 197 -9.11 -9.54 3.53
C TYR A 197 -9.60 -8.90 4.83
N GLN A 198 -10.31 -7.78 4.76
CA GLN A 198 -10.88 -7.12 5.94
C GLN A 198 -11.93 -8.01 6.60
N SER A 199 -12.83 -8.61 5.81
CA SER A 199 -13.87 -9.52 6.28
C SER A 199 -13.28 -10.76 6.96
N GLU A 200 -12.23 -11.34 6.39
CA GLU A 200 -11.49 -12.46 6.99
C GLU A 200 -10.83 -12.08 8.30
N LEU A 201 -10.20 -10.89 8.38
CA LEU A 201 -9.61 -10.38 9.62
C LEU A 201 -10.66 -10.20 10.71
N VAL A 202 -11.76 -9.51 10.42
CA VAL A 202 -12.85 -9.29 11.39
C VAL A 202 -13.40 -10.64 11.88
N LYS A 203 -13.65 -11.59 10.97
CA LYS A 203 -14.11 -12.95 11.34
C LYS A 203 -13.09 -13.67 12.23
N ALA A 204 -11.81 -13.58 11.91
CA ALA A 204 -10.76 -14.23 12.69
C ALA A 204 -10.61 -13.61 14.08
N ILE A 205 -10.64 -12.28 14.18
CA ILE A 205 -10.58 -11.55 15.46
C ILE A 205 -11.80 -11.88 16.33
N LYS A 206 -13.03 -11.82 15.78
CA LYS A 206 -14.24 -12.22 16.53
C LYS A 206 -14.13 -13.66 17.04
N LYS A 207 -13.51 -14.55 16.28
CA LYS A 207 -13.31 -15.95 16.69
C LYS A 207 -12.29 -16.12 17.83
N ILE A 208 -11.36 -15.19 18.03
CA ILE A 208 -10.40 -15.22 19.15
C ILE A 208 -11.11 -15.09 20.50
N LYS A 209 -12.28 -14.42 20.54
CA LYS A 209 -13.11 -14.23 21.75
C LYS A 209 -12.33 -13.60 22.92
N LYS A 210 -11.66 -12.49 22.65
CA LYS A 210 -10.93 -11.69 23.64
C LYS A 210 -11.35 -10.23 23.56
N ASP A 211 -11.21 -9.53 24.67
CA ASP A 211 -11.48 -8.09 24.74
C ASP A 211 -10.44 -7.27 23.94
N LYS A 212 -10.78 -6.00 23.72
CA LYS A 212 -9.91 -5.05 23.00
C LYS A 212 -8.56 -4.87 23.68
N GLU A 213 -8.49 -4.93 25.01
CA GLU A 213 -7.24 -4.75 25.74
C GLU A 213 -6.25 -5.86 25.41
N TRP A 214 -6.70 -7.11 25.47
CA TRP A 214 -5.91 -8.28 25.10
C TRP A 214 -5.49 -8.23 23.63
N LEU A 215 -6.42 -7.91 22.72
CA LEU A 215 -6.14 -7.84 21.28
C LEU A 215 -5.09 -6.77 20.97
N ASN A 216 -5.19 -5.60 21.60
CA ASN A 216 -4.19 -4.55 21.47
C ASN A 216 -2.81 -5.02 21.93
N ARG A 217 -2.72 -5.60 23.12
CA ARG A 217 -1.44 -6.12 23.63
C ARG A 217 -0.85 -7.20 22.70
N PHE A 218 -1.69 -8.09 22.15
CA PHE A 218 -1.25 -9.11 21.19
C PHE A 218 -0.66 -8.48 19.92
N PHE A 219 -1.34 -7.49 19.34
CA PHE A 219 -0.82 -6.80 18.15
C PHE A 219 0.41 -5.93 18.45
N ASP A 220 0.52 -5.37 19.65
CA ASP A 220 1.69 -4.60 20.06
C ASP A 220 2.93 -5.48 20.22
N LEU A 221 2.79 -6.70 20.75
CA LEU A 221 3.90 -7.67 20.79
C LEU A 221 4.42 -8.00 19.38
N ILE A 222 3.51 -8.14 18.42
CA ILE A 222 3.88 -8.38 17.03
C ILE A 222 4.56 -7.14 16.44
N LYS A 223 4.03 -5.94 16.69
CA LYS A 223 4.61 -4.68 16.23
C LYS A 223 6.04 -4.50 16.76
N GLU A 224 6.27 -4.81 18.03
CA GLU A 224 7.60 -4.77 18.63
C GLU A 224 8.56 -5.74 17.94
N LEU A 225 8.16 -7.00 17.74
CA LEU A 225 8.96 -7.97 16.97
C LEU A 225 9.34 -7.45 15.59
N LEU A 226 8.37 -6.95 14.81
CA LEU A 226 8.61 -6.47 13.46
C LEU A 226 9.53 -5.25 13.43
N THR A 227 9.41 -4.38 14.43
CA THR A 227 10.25 -3.19 14.59
C THR A 227 11.68 -3.58 14.93
N ASP A 228 11.88 -4.45 15.93
CA ASP A 228 13.20 -4.91 16.38
C ASP A 228 13.96 -5.67 15.29
N LEU A 229 13.23 -6.48 14.52
CA LEU A 229 13.79 -7.23 13.40
C LEU A 229 13.90 -6.41 12.11
N ASN A 230 13.47 -5.15 12.12
CA ASN A 230 13.44 -4.24 10.97
C ASN A 230 12.72 -4.85 9.74
N ILE A 231 11.53 -5.44 9.98
CA ILE A 231 10.71 -6.09 8.96
C ILE A 231 9.60 -5.16 8.48
N GLY A 232 9.74 -4.66 7.25
CA GLY A 232 8.68 -3.95 6.53
C GLY A 232 7.65 -4.89 5.88
N GLU A 233 6.46 -4.36 5.55
CA GLU A 233 5.36 -5.04 4.84
C GLU A 233 5.82 -5.74 3.56
N GLU A 234 6.69 -5.04 2.81
CA GLU A 234 7.25 -5.46 1.53
C GLU A 234 8.31 -6.56 1.64
N SER A 235 8.69 -6.95 2.86
CA SER A 235 9.70 -7.99 3.05
C SER A 235 9.20 -9.30 2.46
N PRO A 236 9.92 -9.91 1.49
CA PRO A 236 9.51 -11.18 0.92
C PRO A 236 9.61 -12.33 1.93
N LYS A 237 10.29 -12.10 3.06
CA LYS A 237 10.58 -13.10 4.09
C LYS A 237 9.41 -13.32 5.06
N ILE A 238 8.40 -12.45 5.07
CA ILE A 238 7.26 -12.51 6.00
C ILE A 238 5.93 -12.80 5.29
N THR A 239 5.11 -13.60 5.95
CA THR A 239 3.69 -13.78 5.64
C THR A 239 2.85 -13.54 6.89
N MET A 240 1.88 -12.64 6.79
CA MET A 240 0.80 -12.49 7.76
C MET A 240 -0.48 -12.91 7.05
N SER A 241 -1.19 -13.92 7.53
CA SER A 241 -2.35 -14.47 6.81
C SER A 241 -3.48 -14.84 7.75
N VAL A 242 -4.66 -15.05 7.17
CA VAL A 242 -5.80 -15.69 7.82
C VAL A 242 -6.01 -17.04 7.15
N THR A 243 -6.00 -18.13 7.92
CA THR A 243 -6.24 -19.47 7.36
C THR A 243 -7.73 -19.72 7.16
N LYS A 244 -8.10 -20.76 6.40
CA LYS A 244 -9.51 -21.20 6.26
C LYS A 244 -10.20 -21.47 7.60
N ASP A 245 -9.45 -21.92 8.60
CA ASP A 245 -9.93 -22.14 9.96
C ASP A 245 -10.01 -20.85 10.79
N LEU A 246 -9.81 -19.68 10.17
CA LEU A 246 -9.76 -18.36 10.81
C LEU A 246 -8.67 -18.27 11.89
N ARG A 247 -7.52 -18.93 11.65
CA ARG A 247 -6.32 -18.75 12.48
C ARG A 247 -5.51 -17.60 11.89
N MET A 248 -4.80 -16.87 12.74
CA MET A 248 -3.99 -15.73 12.32
C MET A 248 -2.50 -16.02 12.56
N PRO A 249 -1.85 -16.87 11.73
CA PRO A 249 -0.42 -17.11 11.83
C PRO A 249 0.39 -15.98 11.21
N ILE A 250 1.56 -15.75 11.80
CA ILE A 250 2.65 -14.98 11.20
C ILE A 250 3.79 -15.94 10.96
N SER A 251 4.33 -15.91 9.75
CA SER A 251 5.41 -16.78 9.31
C SER A 251 6.62 -15.97 8.90
N ILE A 252 7.81 -16.43 9.28
CA ILE A 252 9.08 -15.97 8.72
C ILE A 252 9.70 -17.15 7.99
N GLY A 253 9.96 -16.99 6.69
CA GLY A 253 10.44 -18.07 5.85
C GLY A 253 9.43 -19.22 5.74
N GLN A 254 9.80 -20.38 6.25
CA GLN A 254 8.99 -21.60 6.20
C GLN A 254 8.36 -21.95 7.55
N ARG A 255 8.54 -21.12 8.58
CA ARG A 255 8.07 -21.42 9.95
C ARG A 255 7.10 -20.38 10.47
N TYR A 256 6.09 -20.85 11.20
CA TYR A 256 5.28 -19.97 12.02
C TYR A 256 6.13 -19.44 13.17
N VAL A 257 6.04 -18.14 13.42
CA VAL A 257 6.71 -17.49 14.55
C VAL A 257 5.73 -17.15 15.66
N ILE A 258 4.48 -16.80 15.31
CA ILE A 258 3.39 -16.61 16.27
C ILE A 258 2.05 -16.96 15.62
N ARG A 259 1.10 -17.46 16.41
CA ARG A 259 -0.26 -17.75 15.94
C ARG A 259 -1.26 -17.69 17.08
N ALA A 260 -2.27 -16.83 16.96
CA ALA A 260 -3.47 -16.91 17.81
C ALA A 260 -4.37 -18.08 17.35
N LYS A 261 -4.76 -18.96 18.27
CA LYS A 261 -5.66 -20.10 18.00
C LYS A 261 -7.00 -19.89 18.69
N SER A 262 -8.03 -19.67 17.87
CA SER A 262 -9.39 -19.37 18.30
C SER A 262 -10.11 -20.53 19.02
N GLN A 263 -9.84 -21.79 18.64
CA GLN A 263 -10.61 -22.95 19.13
C GLN A 263 -10.08 -23.55 20.43
N GLN A 264 -8.90 -23.15 20.92
CA GLN A 264 -8.26 -23.77 22.07
C GLN A 264 -7.88 -22.78 23.17
N ASN A 265 -8.21 -21.50 23.01
CA ASN A 265 -7.75 -20.44 23.90
C ASN A 265 -6.21 -20.49 24.09
N LYS A 266 -5.45 -20.65 22.99
CA LYS A 266 -3.97 -20.74 23.02
C LYS A 266 -3.27 -19.85 22.01
N VAL A 267 -2.12 -19.29 22.38
CA VAL A 267 -1.20 -18.60 21.48
C VAL A 267 0.03 -19.48 21.29
N GLY A 268 0.35 -19.77 20.04
CA GLY A 268 1.54 -20.54 19.68
C GLY A 268 2.71 -19.63 19.33
N PHE A 269 3.92 -20.00 19.77
CA PHE A 269 5.17 -19.30 19.51
C PHE A 269 6.25 -20.27 19.06
N ILE A 270 7.19 -19.77 18.26
CA ILE A 270 8.47 -20.43 18.06
C ILE A 270 9.39 -20.15 19.25
N LEU A 271 10.09 -21.17 19.75
CA LEU A 271 11.11 -21.01 20.80
C LEU A 271 12.38 -21.80 20.46
N PRO A 272 13.55 -21.39 21.00
CA PRO A 272 14.80 -22.14 20.86
C PRO A 272 14.69 -23.54 21.49
N LEU A 273 15.40 -24.53 20.93
CA LEU A 273 15.41 -25.92 21.41
C LEU A 273 15.92 -26.04 22.85
N GLU A 274 16.84 -25.15 23.23
CA GLU A 274 17.48 -25.12 24.54
C GLU A 274 16.48 -24.92 25.69
N LEU A 275 15.24 -24.50 25.39
CA LEU A 275 14.18 -24.31 26.37
C LEU A 275 13.29 -25.55 26.57
N GLU A 276 13.54 -26.68 25.90
CA GLU A 276 12.64 -27.83 25.92
C GLU A 276 12.36 -28.34 27.33
N GLU A 277 13.39 -28.49 28.16
CA GLU A 277 13.26 -28.94 29.55
C GLU A 277 12.46 -27.93 30.39
N MET A 278 12.78 -26.64 30.29
CA MET A 278 12.10 -25.56 31.01
C MET A 278 10.61 -25.50 30.63
N ILE A 279 10.29 -25.61 29.35
CA ILE A 279 8.91 -25.53 28.85
C ILE A 279 8.13 -26.80 29.19
N SER A 280 8.77 -27.98 29.18
CA SER A 280 8.11 -29.24 29.54
C SER A 280 7.60 -29.23 30.99
N ASN A 281 8.28 -28.49 31.86
CA ASN A 281 7.91 -28.31 33.26
C ASN A 281 6.93 -27.13 33.50
N ASN A 282 6.53 -26.41 32.46
CA ASN A 282 5.68 -25.23 32.58
C ASN A 282 4.17 -25.62 32.46
N PRO A 283 3.35 -25.39 33.51
CA PRO A 283 1.97 -25.88 33.56
C PRO A 283 1.01 -25.21 32.56
N ILE A 284 1.39 -24.03 32.05
CA ILE A 284 0.57 -23.23 31.13
C ILE A 284 1.11 -23.25 29.69
N ALA A 285 2.10 -24.12 29.41
CA ALA A 285 2.71 -24.30 28.11
C ALA A 285 2.60 -25.75 27.65
N LYS A 286 2.43 -25.95 26.34
CA LYS A 286 2.46 -27.29 25.72
C LYS A 286 3.26 -27.28 24.44
N ILE A 287 4.32 -28.10 24.38
CA ILE A 287 5.11 -28.35 23.18
C ILE A 287 4.26 -29.14 22.17
N ASP A 288 4.32 -28.76 20.91
CA ASP A 288 3.67 -29.45 19.79
C ASP A 288 4.74 -30.14 18.92
N ASP A 289 4.89 -31.44 19.11
CA ASP A 289 5.92 -32.26 18.43
C ASP A 289 5.63 -32.51 16.94
N ASN A 290 4.66 -31.82 16.35
CA ASN A 290 4.41 -31.90 14.90
C ASN A 290 5.18 -30.85 14.10
N TYR A 291 5.94 -29.96 14.76
CA TYR A 291 6.52 -28.79 14.13
C TYR A 291 8.05 -28.80 14.12
N PHE A 292 8.59 -28.28 13.02
CA PHE A 292 9.99 -27.84 12.87
C PHE A 292 11.04 -28.94 12.97
N TYR A 293 10.87 -29.94 12.11
CA TYR A 293 11.87 -30.97 11.88
C TYR A 293 12.60 -30.75 10.55
N ASP A 294 13.88 -31.09 10.52
CA ASP A 294 14.63 -31.16 9.28
C ASP A 294 14.20 -32.39 8.44
N LYS A 295 14.79 -32.55 7.24
CA LYS A 295 14.52 -33.70 6.37
C LYS A 295 14.95 -35.05 6.98
N LYS A 296 15.83 -35.03 7.98
CA LYS A 296 16.33 -36.21 8.72
C LYS A 296 15.54 -36.47 10.00
N LYS A 297 14.45 -35.72 10.24
CA LYS A 297 13.61 -35.78 11.45
C LYS A 297 14.31 -35.32 12.74
N ASN A 298 15.35 -34.49 12.64
CA ASN A 298 15.90 -33.79 13.80
C ASN A 298 15.05 -32.55 14.10
N LYS A 299 14.68 -32.35 15.37
CA LYS A 299 13.97 -31.15 15.83
C LYS A 299 14.93 -29.96 15.72
N GLU A 300 14.47 -28.86 15.12
CA GLU A 300 15.28 -27.66 14.85
C GLU A 300 14.81 -26.42 15.63
N ALA A 301 13.57 -26.42 16.12
CA ALA A 301 12.99 -25.40 16.99
C ALA A 301 11.78 -25.98 17.72
N LEU A 302 11.33 -25.32 18.79
CA LEU A 302 10.10 -25.67 19.48
C LEU A 302 8.93 -24.87 18.91
N TRP A 303 7.77 -25.51 18.76
CA TRP A 303 6.49 -24.82 18.69
C TRP A 303 5.74 -25.02 20.00
N VAL A 304 5.50 -23.94 20.72
CA VAL A 304 4.94 -23.99 22.07
C VAL A 304 3.62 -23.25 22.09
N ASN A 305 2.54 -23.94 22.51
CA ASN A 305 1.23 -23.35 22.67
C ASN A 305 1.01 -23.01 24.15
N PHE A 306 0.93 -21.72 24.44
CA PHE A 306 0.62 -21.18 25.76
C PHE A 306 -0.86 -20.87 25.89
N ASP A 307 -1.39 -20.91 27.10
CA ASP A 307 -2.76 -20.44 27.34
C ASP A 307 -2.89 -18.95 27.03
N ASN A 308 -3.97 -18.59 26.34
CA ASN A 308 -4.18 -17.24 25.80
C ASN A 308 -4.21 -16.14 26.85
N ASN A 309 -4.42 -16.43 28.14
CA ASN A 309 -4.41 -15.40 29.17
C ASN A 309 -3.01 -14.81 29.40
N ILE A 310 -1.99 -15.46 28.85
CA ILE A 310 -0.61 -14.99 28.90
C ILE A 310 -0.39 -14.07 27.71
N VAL A 311 -0.32 -12.78 28.00
CA VAL A 311 0.25 -11.80 27.07
C VAL A 311 1.62 -11.42 27.62
N PHE A 312 2.67 -11.79 26.89
CA PHE A 312 4.07 -11.88 27.34
C PHE A 312 4.76 -10.55 27.68
N SER A 313 4.04 -9.43 27.80
CA SER A 313 4.67 -8.16 28.20
C SER A 313 5.34 -8.23 29.58
N ASN A 314 4.91 -9.17 30.42
CA ASN A 314 5.41 -9.31 31.78
C ASN A 314 6.48 -10.40 31.93
N ASP A 315 6.64 -11.30 30.96
CA ASP A 315 7.71 -12.32 30.93
C ASP A 315 8.76 -11.96 29.89
N ARG A 316 9.63 -11.02 30.28
CA ARG A 316 10.70 -10.50 29.42
C ARG A 316 11.61 -11.61 28.90
N PHE A 317 11.83 -12.66 29.70
CA PHE A 317 12.73 -13.73 29.31
C PHE A 317 12.15 -14.53 28.13
N LEU A 318 10.91 -15.03 28.24
CA LEU A 318 10.28 -15.79 27.17
C LEU A 318 10.14 -14.97 25.88
N PHE A 319 9.84 -13.68 26.03
CA PHE A 319 9.71 -12.77 24.91
C PHE A 319 11.03 -12.57 24.15
N GLU A 320 12.15 -12.38 24.87
CA GLU A 320 13.47 -12.27 24.24
C GLU A 320 13.89 -13.59 23.56
N GLN A 321 13.57 -14.74 24.14
CA GLN A 321 13.85 -16.03 23.51
C GLN A 321 13.02 -16.24 22.25
N TRP A 322 11.76 -15.81 22.24
CA TRP A 322 10.92 -15.81 21.04
C TRP A 322 11.50 -14.92 19.94
N LYS A 323 11.89 -13.67 20.27
CA LYS A 323 12.56 -12.76 19.31
C LYS A 323 13.83 -13.38 18.73
N LYS A 324 14.66 -14.00 19.58
CA LYS A 324 15.88 -14.72 19.16
C LYS A 324 15.57 -15.83 18.16
N ALA A 325 14.56 -16.67 18.44
CA ALA A 325 14.15 -17.73 17.53
C ALA A 325 13.60 -17.18 16.19
N ALA A 326 12.81 -16.11 16.22
CA ALA A 326 12.33 -15.44 15.02
C ALA A 326 13.47 -14.82 14.19
N LYS A 327 14.48 -14.23 14.84
CA LYS A 327 15.69 -13.70 14.17
C LYS A 327 16.45 -14.79 13.41
N VAL A 328 16.62 -15.96 14.03
CA VAL A 328 17.28 -17.11 13.39
C VAL A 328 16.56 -17.49 12.09
N GLU A 329 15.21 -17.52 12.10
CA GLU A 329 14.44 -17.79 10.88
C GLU A 329 14.58 -16.70 9.82
N LEU A 330 14.63 -15.44 10.25
CA LEU A 330 14.79 -14.30 9.34
C LEU A 330 16.15 -14.33 8.61
N ASP A 331 17.20 -14.72 9.33
CA ASP A 331 18.56 -14.80 8.79
C ASP A 331 18.74 -16.02 7.88
N ARG A 332 18.05 -17.12 8.18
CA ARG A 332 18.12 -18.35 7.40
C ARG A 332 17.43 -18.26 6.04
N THR A 333 16.46 -17.36 5.89
CA THR A 333 15.61 -17.32 4.69
C THR A 333 15.78 -16.06 3.85
N ASN A 334 15.55 -16.18 2.54
CA ASN A 334 15.40 -15.06 1.61
C ASN A 334 13.94 -14.82 1.18
N TYR A 335 13.04 -15.77 1.44
CA TYR A 335 11.64 -15.72 0.99
C TYR A 335 10.72 -16.56 1.87
N SER A 336 9.48 -16.13 2.07
CA SER A 336 8.45 -16.92 2.75
C SER A 336 7.73 -17.85 1.78
N GLY A 337 7.72 -19.15 2.07
CA GLY A 337 6.97 -20.13 1.26
C GLY A 337 5.47 -19.84 1.20
N TYR A 338 4.98 -19.08 2.18
CA TYR A 338 3.58 -18.69 2.31
C TYR A 338 3.29 -17.31 1.75
N ARG A 339 4.22 -16.64 1.06
CA ARG A 339 4.07 -15.22 0.66
C ARG A 339 2.82 -14.95 -0.18
N ARG A 340 2.38 -15.92 -0.99
CA ARG A 340 1.14 -15.79 -1.80
C ARG A 340 -0.12 -15.58 -0.97
N ALA A 341 -0.11 -15.98 0.31
CA ALA A 341 -1.21 -15.81 1.23
C ALA A 341 -1.06 -14.56 2.13
N HIS A 342 -0.06 -13.70 1.86
CA HIS A 342 0.15 -12.51 2.66
C HIS A 342 -1.03 -11.54 2.50
N ASN A 343 -1.61 -11.15 3.63
CA ASN A 343 -2.68 -10.18 3.74
C ASN A 343 -2.06 -8.85 4.21
N PRO A 344 -1.94 -7.83 3.33
CA PRO A 344 -1.35 -6.54 3.68
C PRO A 344 -2.14 -5.80 4.77
N LEU A 345 -3.47 -5.99 4.83
CA LEU A 345 -4.31 -5.40 5.86
C LEU A 345 -4.03 -6.00 7.25
N TYR A 346 -3.47 -7.22 7.33
CA TYR A 346 -3.03 -7.77 8.62
C TYR A 346 -1.75 -7.08 9.08
N TYR A 347 -0.80 -6.79 8.19
CA TYR A 347 0.37 -5.98 8.53
C TYR A 347 -0.06 -4.58 9.00
N LYS A 348 -0.99 -3.95 8.27
CA LYS A 348 -1.56 -2.66 8.64
C LYS A 348 -2.24 -2.69 10.02
N LEU A 349 -3.04 -3.72 10.31
CA LEU A 349 -3.68 -3.93 11.61
C LEU A 349 -2.67 -3.93 12.78
N VAL A 350 -1.48 -4.47 12.55
CA VAL A 350 -0.41 -4.52 13.56
C VAL A 350 0.30 -3.18 13.69
N MET A 351 0.66 -2.54 12.58
CA MET A 351 1.55 -1.36 12.61
C MET A 351 0.82 -0.03 12.83
N ASP A 352 -0.40 0.10 12.32
CA ASP A 352 -1.22 1.33 12.31
C ASP A 352 -2.31 1.26 13.38
N LEU A 353 -2.17 2.09 14.42
CA LEU A 353 -3.08 2.12 15.57
C LEU A 353 -4.48 2.63 15.19
N GLU A 354 -4.58 3.60 14.28
CA GLU A 354 -5.87 4.14 13.86
C GLU A 354 -6.67 3.09 13.08
N TYR A 355 -6.00 2.43 12.13
CA TYR A 355 -6.60 1.31 11.40
C TYR A 355 -6.96 0.15 12.33
N ARG A 356 -6.11 -0.16 13.31
CA ARG A 356 -6.40 -1.18 14.33
C ARG A 356 -7.67 -0.88 15.10
N ASN A 357 -7.81 0.34 15.62
CA ASN A 357 -9.00 0.76 16.37
C ASN A 357 -10.26 0.60 15.51
N LYS A 358 -10.22 1.07 14.25
CA LYS A 358 -11.32 0.91 13.31
C LYS A 358 -11.74 -0.55 13.11
N ILE A 359 -10.78 -1.47 12.98
CA ILE A 359 -11.10 -2.91 12.82
C ILE A 359 -11.64 -3.50 14.11
N LEU A 360 -11.08 -3.14 15.26
CA LEU A 360 -11.57 -3.61 16.56
C LEU A 360 -12.98 -3.10 16.88
N ASP A 361 -13.34 -1.89 16.45
CA ASP A 361 -14.71 -1.36 16.58
C ASP A 361 -15.72 -2.12 15.72
N LEU A 362 -15.31 -2.66 14.58
CA LEU A 362 -16.12 -3.60 13.78
C LEU A 362 -16.22 -5.00 14.43
N CYS A 363 -15.35 -5.28 15.40
CA CYS A 363 -15.29 -6.57 16.08
C CYS A 363 -16.21 -6.67 17.30
N ASP A 364 -16.59 -5.52 17.87
CA ASP A 364 -17.72 -5.43 18.80
C ASP A 364 -19.04 -5.77 18.09
#